data_AF-A0A496P4D0-F1
#
_entry.id   AF-A0A496P4D0-F1
#
_cell.length_a   1.000
_cell.length_b   1.000
_cell.length_c   1.000
_cell.angle_alpha   90.00
_cell.angle_beta   90.00
_cell.angle_gamma   90.00
#
_symmetry.space_group_name_H-M   'P 1'
#
loop_
_entity.id
_entity.type
_entity.pdbx_description
1 polymer ?
#
loop_
_entity_poly.entity_id
_entity_poly.type
_entity_poly.pdbx_seq_one_letter_code
_entity_poly.pdbx_strand_id
1 'polypeptide(L)'
;KLNLPKTKNTAKEVRVEPDEIYLDKKMCFLLTLNDVDNEGEEKQTEYGLVPYSYEIKSLKGELLFFGVAKKDEAGNWKGIVDFNIIGKKAYRNPKVTGATRLMENLVANNVFNKDCSVNLDNLKQFYEKSNQTR
;
A
#
# COMPACT_ATOMS: atom_id res chain seq x y z
N LYS A 1 7.73 -1.12 -13.87
CA LYS A 1 7.89 -2.44 -13.20
C LYS A 1 9.38 -2.67 -12.97
N LEU A 2 9.82 -3.04 -11.77
CA LEU A 2 11.22 -3.07 -11.33
C LEU A 2 11.95 -4.40 -11.61
N ASN A 3 11.31 -5.34 -12.34
CA ASN A 3 11.86 -6.66 -12.68
C ASN A 3 12.45 -7.43 -11.48
N LEU A 4 11.78 -7.39 -10.33
CA LEU A 4 12.21 -8.13 -9.14
C LEU A 4 12.11 -9.65 -9.35
N PRO A 5 12.91 -10.48 -8.66
CA PRO A 5 12.88 -11.92 -8.80
C PRO A 5 11.49 -12.51 -8.59
N LYS A 6 11.09 -13.40 -9.50
CA LYS A 6 9.87 -14.21 -9.37
C LYS A 6 10.22 -15.56 -8.77
N THR A 7 9.42 -16.01 -7.82
CA THR A 7 9.46 -17.40 -7.32
C THR A 7 8.24 -18.15 -7.86
N LYS A 8 8.25 -19.49 -7.78
CA LYS A 8 7.06 -20.31 -8.11
C LYS A 8 5.86 -19.96 -7.21
N ASN A 9 6.13 -19.37 -6.05
CA ASN A 9 5.15 -19.03 -5.03
C ASN A 9 4.66 -17.57 -5.11
N THR A 10 5.08 -16.77 -6.10
CA THR A 10 4.63 -15.38 -6.21
C THR A 10 3.15 -15.28 -6.61
N ALA A 11 2.39 -14.42 -5.92
CA ALA A 11 1.02 -14.06 -6.30
C ALA A 11 0.99 -13.31 -7.63
N LYS A 12 -0.06 -13.50 -8.43
CA LYS A 12 -0.13 -12.96 -9.80
C LYS A 12 -1.18 -11.87 -9.95
N GLU A 13 -2.27 -11.99 -9.22
CA GLU A 13 -3.43 -11.12 -9.33
C GLU A 13 -3.77 -10.54 -7.96
N VAL A 14 -4.30 -9.32 -7.96
CA VAL A 14 -4.89 -8.69 -6.79
C VAL A 14 -6.25 -8.13 -7.13
N ARG A 15 -7.18 -8.26 -6.19
CA ARG A 15 -8.46 -7.56 -6.19
C ARG A 15 -8.63 -6.88 -4.85
N VAL A 16 -8.88 -5.57 -4.88
CA VAL A 16 -9.10 -4.75 -3.69
C VAL A 16 -10.59 -4.46 -3.60
N GLU A 17 -11.22 -4.94 -2.55
CA GLU A 17 -12.61 -4.66 -2.16
C GLU A 17 -12.61 -3.69 -0.96
N PRO A 18 -13.74 -3.07 -0.58
CA PRO A 18 -13.77 -2.01 0.44
C PRO A 18 -13.12 -2.39 1.78
N ASP A 19 -13.33 -3.62 2.26
CA ASP A 19 -12.82 -4.09 3.56
C ASP A 19 -11.76 -5.19 3.45
N GLU A 20 -11.50 -5.69 2.23
CA GLU A 20 -10.78 -6.94 2.03
C GLU A 20 -9.91 -6.90 0.77
N ILE A 21 -8.76 -7.56 0.83
CA ILE A 21 -7.86 -7.67 -0.31
C ILE A 21 -7.55 -9.14 -0.61
N TYR A 22 -7.76 -9.49 -1.87
CA TYR A 22 -7.61 -10.84 -2.38
C TYR A 22 -6.36 -10.96 -3.24
N LEU A 23 -5.54 -11.97 -3.00
CA LEU A 23 -4.46 -12.39 -3.91
C LEU A 23 -4.83 -13.72 -4.54
N ASP A 24 -4.75 -13.83 -5.88
CA ASP A 24 -5.09 -15.05 -6.61
C ASP A 24 -6.43 -15.69 -6.15
N LYS A 25 -7.45 -14.85 -5.92
CA LYS A 25 -8.80 -15.21 -5.43
C LYS A 25 -8.89 -15.67 -3.97
N LYS A 26 -7.80 -15.60 -3.20
CA LYS A 26 -7.77 -15.89 -1.76
C LYS A 26 -7.75 -14.58 -0.97
N MET A 27 -8.65 -14.43 0.00
CA MET A 27 -8.61 -13.31 0.94
C MET A 27 -7.31 -13.37 1.75
N CYS A 28 -6.54 -12.28 1.74
CA CYS A 28 -5.20 -12.23 2.33
C CYS A 28 -5.00 -11.07 3.32
N PHE A 29 -5.72 -9.96 3.14
CA PHE A 29 -5.55 -8.77 3.99
C PHE A 29 -6.89 -8.11 4.26
N LEU A 30 -6.93 -7.43 5.41
CA LEU A 30 -8.02 -6.52 5.76
C LEU A 30 -7.64 -5.12 5.29
N LEU A 31 -8.60 -4.42 4.72
CA LEU A 31 -8.49 -3.01 4.36
C LEU A 31 -9.40 -2.21 5.30
N THR A 32 -8.88 -1.11 5.82
CA THR A 32 -9.72 -0.11 6.48
C THR A 32 -9.50 1.19 5.74
N LEU A 33 -10.55 1.69 5.11
CA LEU A 33 -10.56 3.00 4.48
C LEU A 33 -11.13 4.01 5.46
N ASN A 34 -10.44 5.13 5.61
CA ASN A 34 -11.04 6.37 6.06
C ASN A 34 -11.05 7.28 4.85
N ASP A 35 -11.97 6.97 3.93
CA ASP A 35 -12.30 7.82 2.81
C ASP A 35 -13.47 8.68 3.27
N VAL A 36 -13.30 10.00 3.24
CA VAL A 36 -14.39 10.90 3.55
C VAL A 36 -14.84 11.50 2.24
N ASP A 37 -15.92 10.94 1.69
CA ASP A 37 -16.69 11.54 0.59
C ASP A 37 -17.25 12.94 0.96
N ASN A 38 -17.12 13.34 2.23
CA ASN A 38 -17.31 14.70 2.69
C ASN A 38 -15.94 15.39 2.83
N GLU A 39 -15.64 16.35 1.96
CA GLU A 39 -14.41 17.17 1.94
C GLU A 39 -14.12 17.95 3.26
N GLY A 40 -14.92 17.77 4.32
CA GLY A 40 -14.82 18.49 5.59
C GLY A 40 -14.31 17.68 6.79
N GLU A 41 -14.20 16.36 6.73
CA GLU A 41 -13.68 15.57 7.86
C GLU A 41 -12.25 15.11 7.59
N GLU A 42 -11.28 15.86 8.09
CA GLU A 42 -9.90 15.41 8.15
C GLU A 42 -9.68 14.56 9.41
N LYS A 43 -9.00 13.42 9.27
CA LYS A 43 -8.55 12.65 10.44
C LYS A 43 -7.19 13.11 10.90
N GLN A 44 -7.04 13.29 12.21
CA GLN A 44 -5.73 13.50 12.82
C GLN A 44 -4.90 12.21 12.70
N THR A 45 -3.79 12.30 11.98
CA THR A 45 -2.77 11.26 11.89
C THR A 45 -1.43 11.81 12.38
N GLU A 46 -0.39 10.99 12.38
CA GLU A 46 0.97 11.48 12.61
C GLU A 46 1.48 12.44 11.53
N TYR A 47 0.85 12.43 10.35
CA TYR A 47 1.15 13.33 9.23
C TYR A 47 0.31 14.62 9.26
N GLY A 48 -0.40 14.85 10.36
CA GLY A 48 -1.37 15.92 10.53
C GLY A 48 -2.78 15.50 10.13
N LEU A 49 -3.64 16.49 9.96
CA LEU A 49 -4.98 16.31 9.44
C LEU A 49 -4.90 15.91 7.95
N VAL A 50 -5.53 14.78 7.62
CA VAL A 50 -5.57 14.26 6.24
C VAL A 50 -6.99 13.83 5.85
N PRO A 51 -7.42 14.11 4.61
CA PRO A 51 -8.75 13.77 4.13
C PRO A 51 -8.91 12.29 3.75
N TYR A 52 -7.80 11.64 3.35
CA TYR A 52 -7.79 10.23 2.98
C TYR A 52 -6.71 9.48 3.73
N SER A 53 -7.09 8.39 4.39
CA SER A 53 -6.14 7.42 4.92
C SER A 53 -6.64 6.00 4.77
N TYR A 54 -5.71 5.04 4.75
CA TYR A 54 -6.04 3.63 4.74
C TYR A 54 -5.03 2.81 5.53
N GLU A 55 -5.50 1.69 6.07
CA GLU A 55 -4.69 0.67 6.73
C GLU A 55 -4.86 -0.65 5.99
N ILE A 56 -3.74 -1.32 5.72
CA ILE A 56 -3.72 -2.69 5.22
C ILE A 56 -3.12 -3.57 6.32
N LYS A 57 -3.92 -4.51 6.82
CA LYS A 57 -3.55 -5.42 7.90
C LYS A 57 -3.48 -6.86 7.45
N SER A 58 -2.65 -7.66 8.09
CA SER A 58 -2.74 -9.12 7.97
C SER A 58 -4.10 -9.61 8.48
N LEU A 59 -4.51 -10.84 8.14
CA LEU A 59 -5.73 -11.44 8.70
C LEU A 59 -5.68 -11.60 10.24
N LYS A 60 -4.49 -11.47 10.84
CA LYS A 60 -4.30 -11.46 12.30
C LYS A 60 -4.38 -10.05 12.91
N GLY A 61 -4.62 -9.03 12.10
CA GLY A 61 -4.73 -7.63 12.54
C GLY A 61 -3.41 -6.86 12.60
N GLU A 62 -2.28 -7.45 12.17
CA GLU A 62 -0.98 -6.77 12.18
C GLU A 62 -0.95 -5.70 11.08
N LEU A 63 -0.61 -4.45 11.42
CA LEU A 63 -0.51 -3.36 10.45
C LEU A 63 0.71 -3.56 9.53
N LEU A 64 0.46 -3.74 8.24
CA LEU A 64 1.50 -3.96 7.24
C LEU A 64 1.86 -2.67 6.52
N PHE A 65 0.82 -1.93 6.11
CA PHE A 65 0.95 -0.67 5.40
C PHE A 65 -0.07 0.34 5.92
N PHE A 66 0.36 1.59 6.06
CA PHE A 66 -0.50 2.71 6.36
C PHE A 66 -0.29 3.79 5.32
N GLY A 67 -1.35 4.22 4.64
CA GLY A 67 -1.25 5.26 3.63
C GLY A 67 -2.09 6.47 3.97
N VAL A 68 -1.59 7.64 3.60
CA VAL A 68 -2.30 8.91 3.66
C VAL A 68 -2.19 9.62 2.32
N ALA A 69 -3.24 10.33 1.93
CA ALA A 69 -3.21 11.19 0.76
C ALA A 69 -3.94 12.51 1.01
N LYS A 70 -3.42 13.57 0.41
CA LYS A 70 -4.06 14.90 0.37
C LYS A 70 -3.75 15.60 -0.95
N LYS A 71 -4.64 16.49 -1.39
CA LYS A 71 -4.32 17.39 -2.51
C LYS A 71 -3.43 18.53 -2.01
N ASP A 72 -2.50 18.97 -2.85
CA ASP A 72 -1.79 20.24 -2.63
C ASP A 72 -2.61 21.44 -3.13
N GLU A 73 -2.07 22.65 -2.95
CA GLU A 73 -2.73 23.91 -3.36
C GLU A 73 -3.03 23.96 -4.86
N ALA A 74 -2.28 23.22 -5.68
CA ALA A 74 -2.51 23.11 -7.12
C ALA A 74 -3.48 21.96 -7.48
N GLY A 75 -4.11 21.32 -6.48
CA GLY A 75 -5.06 20.22 -6.67
C GLY A 75 -4.42 18.86 -6.95
N ASN A 76 -3.09 18.73 -6.89
CA ASN A 76 -2.40 17.48 -7.17
C ASN A 76 -2.40 16.57 -5.94
N TRP A 77 -2.75 15.29 -6.14
CA TRP A 77 -2.65 14.30 -5.08
C TRP A 77 -1.19 14.04 -4.68
N LYS A 78 -0.92 14.22 -3.40
CA LYS A 78 0.31 13.81 -2.72
C LYS A 78 -0.04 12.77 -1.67
N GLY A 79 0.71 11.68 -1.65
CA GLY A 79 0.53 10.65 -0.63
C GLY A 79 1.84 10.10 -0.11
N ILE A 80 1.73 9.52 1.06
CA ILE A 80 2.80 8.83 1.78
C ILE A 80 2.24 7.48 2.18
N VAL A 81 3.04 6.44 2.04
CA VAL A 81 2.72 5.10 2.53
C VAL A 81 3.83 4.65 3.45
N ASP A 82 3.51 4.36 4.70
CA ASP A 82 4.42 3.72 5.62
C ASP A 82 4.40 2.22 5.44
N PHE A 83 5.60 1.66 5.27
CA PHE A 83 5.78 0.22 5.19
C PHE A 83 6.11 -0.28 6.60
N ASN A 84 5.08 -0.41 7.44
CA ASN A 84 5.21 -0.78 8.85
C ASN A 84 5.97 -2.11 9.01
N ILE A 85 5.70 -3.08 8.14
CA ILE A 85 6.35 -4.40 8.16
C ILE A 85 7.89 -4.36 7.96
N ILE A 86 8.47 -3.27 7.44
CA ILE A 86 9.93 -3.11 7.30
C ILE A 86 10.49 -1.94 8.13
N GLY A 87 9.88 -1.67 9.28
CA GLY A 87 10.35 -0.64 10.22
C GLY A 87 9.84 0.76 9.90
N LYS A 88 8.59 0.87 9.43
CA LYS A 88 7.90 2.14 9.17
C LYS A 88 8.67 3.05 8.19
N LYS A 89 9.15 2.47 7.09
CA LYS A 89 9.81 3.25 6.04
C LYS A 89 8.77 4.01 5.22
N ALA A 90 8.88 5.34 5.20
CA ALA A 90 7.97 6.22 4.46
C ALA A 90 8.26 6.20 2.95
N TYR A 91 7.30 5.72 2.17
CA TYR A 91 7.33 5.66 0.72
C TYR A 91 6.50 6.81 0.13
N ARG A 92 7.11 7.60 -0.77
CA ARG A 92 6.47 8.79 -1.35
C ARG A 92 6.44 8.70 -2.86
N ASN A 93 5.35 8.18 -3.41
CA ASN A 93 5.13 8.14 -4.85
C ASN A 93 3.76 8.72 -5.21
N PRO A 94 3.69 9.85 -5.95
CA PRO A 94 2.43 10.48 -6.32
C PRO A 94 1.56 9.60 -7.23
N LYS A 95 2.14 8.59 -7.90
CA LYS A 95 1.39 7.62 -8.73
C LYS A 95 0.83 6.44 -7.92
N VAL A 96 1.19 6.33 -6.64
CA VAL A 96 0.87 5.19 -5.76
C VAL A 96 0.39 5.73 -4.41
N THR A 97 -0.75 6.41 -4.43
CA THR A 97 -1.32 7.11 -3.27
C THR A 97 -2.49 6.39 -2.61
N GLY A 98 -3.22 5.53 -3.34
CA GLY A 98 -4.35 4.75 -2.81
C GLY A 98 -4.03 3.27 -2.61
N ALA A 99 -4.81 2.60 -1.75
CA ALA A 99 -4.64 1.18 -1.42
C ALA A 99 -4.60 0.28 -2.67
N THR A 100 -5.51 0.47 -3.62
CA THR A 100 -5.57 -0.29 -4.87
C THR A 100 -4.28 -0.17 -5.68
N ARG A 101 -3.83 1.07 -5.94
CA ARG A 101 -2.59 1.33 -6.70
C ARG A 101 -1.36 0.76 -5.99
N LEU A 102 -1.30 0.84 -4.66
CA LEU A 102 -0.22 0.24 -3.88
C LEU A 102 -0.19 -1.27 -4.09
N MET A 103 -1.31 -1.95 -3.87
CA MET A 103 -1.37 -3.40 -3.94
C MET A 103 -1.09 -3.94 -5.35
N GLU A 104 -1.61 -3.30 -6.38
CA GLU A 104 -1.29 -3.62 -7.78
C GLU A 104 0.21 -3.51 -8.06
N ASN A 105 0.86 -2.44 -7.58
CA ASN A 105 2.30 -2.26 -7.76
C ASN A 105 3.11 -3.32 -7.00
N LEU A 106 2.73 -3.64 -5.76
CA LEU A 106 3.42 -4.65 -4.97
C LEU A 106 3.29 -6.05 -5.61
N VAL A 107 2.09 -6.44 -6.08
CA VAL A 107 1.90 -7.70 -6.83
C VAL A 107 2.70 -7.70 -8.13
N ALA A 108 2.63 -6.62 -8.92
CA ALA A 108 3.42 -6.53 -10.15
C ALA A 108 4.92 -6.69 -9.87
N ASN A 109 5.41 -6.27 -8.71
CA ASN A 109 6.81 -6.40 -8.33
C ASN A 109 7.09 -7.61 -7.43
N ASN A 110 6.23 -8.62 -7.46
CA ASN A 110 6.46 -9.93 -6.83
C ASN A 110 6.68 -9.84 -5.30
N VAL A 111 6.09 -8.84 -4.65
CA VAL A 111 6.23 -8.61 -3.21
C VAL A 111 5.39 -9.62 -2.41
N PHE A 112 4.29 -10.10 -2.97
CA PHE A 112 3.42 -11.05 -2.28
C PHE A 112 3.56 -12.46 -2.82
N ASN A 113 3.47 -13.43 -1.90
CA ASN A 113 3.38 -14.84 -2.20
C ASN A 113 1.90 -15.31 -2.21
N LYS A 114 1.64 -16.44 -2.85
CA LYS A 114 0.30 -17.05 -2.98
C LYS A 114 -0.30 -17.49 -1.64
N ASP A 115 0.55 -17.74 -0.65
CA ASP A 115 0.14 -18.09 0.71
C ASP A 115 -0.25 -16.87 1.56
N CYS A 116 -0.31 -15.67 0.95
CA CYS A 116 -0.54 -14.37 1.59
C CYS A 116 0.66 -13.82 2.37
N SER A 117 1.83 -14.48 2.34
CA SER A 117 3.03 -13.96 2.99
C SER A 117 3.69 -12.86 2.16
N VAL A 118 4.38 -11.96 2.85
CA VAL A 118 5.15 -10.88 2.21
C VAL A 118 6.58 -11.36 1.99
N ASN A 119 7.05 -11.29 0.74
CA ASN A 119 8.46 -11.43 0.41
C ASN A 119 9.20 -10.16 0.82
N LEU A 120 9.79 -10.18 2.02
CA LEU A 120 10.47 -9.03 2.61
C LEU A 120 11.66 -8.53 1.80
N ASP A 121 12.38 -9.41 1.11
CA ASP A 121 13.52 -9.02 0.28
C ASP A 121 13.06 -8.24 -0.95
N ASN A 122 12.01 -8.73 -1.62
CA ASN A 122 11.39 -8.00 -2.73
C ASN A 122 10.74 -6.69 -2.26
N LEU A 123 10.15 -6.66 -1.06
CA LEU A 123 9.58 -5.42 -0.50
C LEU A 123 10.67 -4.37 -0.25
N LYS A 124 11.80 -4.76 0.37
CA LYS A 124 12.95 -3.88 0.60
C LYS A 124 13.52 -3.35 -0.72
N GLN A 125 13.75 -4.24 -1.70
CA GLN A 125 14.21 -3.83 -3.02
C GLN A 125 13.21 -2.93 -3.76
N PHE A 126 11.92 -3.20 -3.64
CA PHE A 126 10.87 -2.35 -4.19
C PHE A 126 10.98 -0.93 -3.61
N TYR A 127 11.07 -0.81 -2.29
CA TYR A 127 11.21 0.47 -1.60
C TYR A 127 12.48 1.22 -2.05
N GLU A 128 13.63 0.54 -2.06
CA GLU A 128 14.92 1.16 -2.41
C GLU A 128 14.94 1.65 -3.86
N LYS A 129 14.57 0.79 -4.81
CA LYS A 129 14.65 1.10 -6.25
C LYS A 129 13.61 2.12 -6.70
N SER A 130 12.42 2.13 -6.08
CA SER A 130 11.38 3.11 -6.40
C SER A 130 11.66 4.51 -5.86
N ASN A 131 12.48 4.62 -4.80
CA ASN A 131 12.95 5.91 -4.30
C ASN A 131 14.19 6.43 -5.03
N GLN A 132 15.00 5.55 -5.63
CA GLN A 132 16.17 5.92 -6.46
C GLN A 132 15.78 6.52 -7.82
N THR A 133 14.53 6.36 -8.27
CA THR A 133 14.03 6.90 -9.55
C THR A 133 13.44 8.31 -9.43
N ARG A 134 13.73 9.01 -8.32
CA ARG A 134 13.36 10.42 -8.10
C ARG A 134 14.43 11.37 -8.63
#